data_AF-M5RHA9-F1
#
_entry.id   AF-M5RHA9-F1
#
_cell.length_a   1.000
_cell.length_b   1.000
_cell.length_c   1.000
_cell.angle_alpha   90.00
_cell.angle_beta   90.00
_cell.angle_gamma   90.00
#
_symmetry.space_group_name_H-M   'P 1'
#
loop_
_entity.id
_entity.type
_entity.pdbx_description
1 polymer ?
#
loop_
_entity_poly.entity_id
_entity_poly.type
_entity_poly.pdbx_seq_one_letter_code
_entity_poly.pdbx_strand_id
1 'polypeptide(L)'
;MIERAKDLDSFNAELQLKPTSQNDSTTSELWDLQSDEVAGRTRPLQRNEMPDRGEIITGFIDVQQTFLSYTVMAFDLRGRGYVMDYGTFPEQPTRYYQKGNVTNTLKDEFGDLPLADLITSGLDELVGDLMAREFIRDQRVFSIDKLGIDNRFALVANDIRSFVLESTHKSRLVPQLGHFIGVNSRAWQKLSGGKVRRTRGVNVAYRDPPKGIKGVQELHVDTNYWKCQLASGLSVPMTSQTAISLYEDAPQNHLLLGEHCESEQPFWEENKNGDKLIVWKAGSQPCENEKWDEMTGCMALASTLGVFAKSKKTNTGQSGGKKKRGSRAYNMNLNL
;
A
#
# COMPACT_ATOMS: atom_id res chain seq x y z
N MET A 1 -40.51 3.89 47.37
CA MET A 1 -39.04 3.90 47.20
C MET A 1 -38.75 3.32 45.84
N ILE A 2 -38.31 4.16 44.90
CA ILE A 2 -38.02 3.76 43.52
C ILE A 2 -36.53 3.48 43.47
N GLU A 3 -36.14 2.21 43.41
CA GLU A 3 -34.76 1.80 43.18
C GLU A 3 -34.31 2.26 41.78
N ARG A 4 -33.24 3.05 41.77
CA ARG A 4 -32.55 3.56 40.58
C ARG A 4 -31.45 2.60 40.15
N ALA A 5 -31.21 2.63 38.84
CA ALA A 5 -30.08 2.07 38.09
C ALA A 5 -30.12 0.55 37.89
N LYS A 6 -30.90 0.11 36.89
CA LYS A 6 -30.56 -1.12 36.15
C LYS A 6 -29.34 -0.81 35.29
N ASP A 7 -28.29 -1.59 35.55
CA ASP A 7 -27.01 -1.61 34.86
C ASP A 7 -27.23 -1.84 33.35
N LEU A 8 -26.70 -0.94 32.51
CA LEU A 8 -26.89 -0.96 31.06
C LEU A 8 -26.28 -2.23 30.44
N ASP A 9 -25.23 -2.76 31.07
CA ASP A 9 -24.58 -4.00 30.65
C ASP A 9 -25.44 -5.24 30.94
N SER A 10 -26.21 -5.21 32.04
CA SER A 10 -27.17 -6.28 32.32
C SER A 10 -28.33 -6.28 31.33
N PHE A 11 -28.74 -5.11 30.82
CA PHE A 11 -29.74 -5.00 29.75
C PHE A 11 -29.20 -5.45 28.37
N ASN A 12 -27.94 -5.12 28.06
CA ASN A 12 -27.29 -5.53 26.81
C ASN A 12 -27.05 -7.06 26.77
N ALA A 13 -26.73 -7.68 27.91
CA ALA A 13 -26.59 -9.13 28.03
C ALA A 13 -27.92 -9.88 27.82
N GLU A 14 -29.06 -9.33 28.31
CA GLU A 14 -30.40 -9.91 28.09
C GLU A 14 -30.79 -9.91 26.60
N LEU A 15 -30.29 -8.95 25.81
CA LEU A 15 -30.55 -8.84 24.37
C LEU A 15 -29.52 -9.57 23.49
N GLN A 16 -28.60 -10.35 24.07
CA GLN A 16 -27.46 -10.97 23.36
C GLN A 16 -26.62 -9.96 22.56
N LEU A 17 -26.61 -8.68 22.96
CA LEU A 17 -25.74 -7.67 22.39
C LEU A 17 -24.36 -7.78 23.06
N LYS A 18 -23.27 -7.71 22.29
CA LYS A 18 -21.91 -7.69 22.86
C LYS A 18 -21.78 -6.50 23.85
N PRO A 19 -21.07 -6.66 24.98
CA PRO A 19 -20.90 -5.58 25.94
C PRO A 19 -20.29 -4.36 25.26
N THR A 20 -20.78 -3.17 25.62
CA THR A 20 -20.23 -1.93 25.09
C THR A 20 -18.90 -1.69 25.80
N SER A 21 -17.80 -2.10 25.19
CA SER A 21 -16.48 -1.64 25.64
C SER A 21 -16.54 -0.11 25.68
N GLN A 22 -16.30 0.44 26.87
CA GLN A 22 -16.16 1.86 27.13
C GLN A 22 -14.85 2.35 26.49
N ASN A 23 -14.80 2.31 25.16
CA ASN A 23 -13.73 2.88 24.36
C ASN A 23 -14.19 4.29 23.99
N ASP A 24 -13.35 5.26 24.31
CA ASP A 24 -13.49 6.67 23.97
C ASP A 24 -14.21 6.87 22.64
N SER A 25 -15.28 7.66 22.68
CA SER A 25 -16.16 8.01 21.58
C SER A 25 -15.48 8.90 20.53
N THR A 26 -14.47 8.35 19.84
CA THR A 26 -13.89 8.90 18.60
C THR A 26 -13.65 7.80 17.54
N THR A 27 -13.95 6.53 17.85
CA THR A 27 -13.65 5.34 17.02
C THR A 27 -14.86 4.87 16.22
N SER A 28 -15.67 5.79 15.72
CA SER A 28 -16.74 5.47 14.77
C SER A 28 -16.46 6.26 13.49
N GLU A 29 -16.39 5.55 12.35
CA GLU A 29 -16.16 6.02 10.95
C GLU A 29 -14.76 5.79 10.31
N LEU A 30 -13.89 4.94 10.85
CA LEU A 30 -12.68 4.48 10.11
C LEU A 30 -12.80 3.01 9.70
N TRP A 31 -12.00 2.57 8.72
CA TRP A 31 -12.02 1.19 8.22
C TRP A 31 -11.54 0.21 9.29
N ASP A 32 -12.26 -0.90 9.41
CA ASP A 32 -11.91 -2.06 10.23
C ASP A 32 -11.78 -3.24 9.26
N LEU A 33 -10.54 -3.60 8.92
CA LEU A 33 -10.25 -4.67 7.98
C LEU A 33 -10.09 -5.97 8.75
N GLN A 34 -10.92 -6.97 8.44
CA GLN A 34 -10.84 -8.30 9.01
C GLN A 34 -10.17 -9.27 8.03
N SER A 35 -9.21 -10.06 8.52
CA SER A 35 -8.37 -10.93 7.68
C SER A 35 -9.15 -11.89 6.78
N ASP A 36 -10.21 -12.50 7.32
CA ASP A 36 -11.07 -13.46 6.61
C ASP A 36 -11.94 -12.78 5.54
N GLU A 37 -12.45 -11.59 5.84
CA GLU A 37 -13.20 -10.77 4.87
C GLU A 37 -12.31 -10.35 3.69
N VAL A 38 -11.08 -9.91 3.97
CA VAL A 38 -10.10 -9.56 2.93
C VAL A 38 -9.71 -10.79 2.12
N ALA A 39 -9.42 -11.92 2.78
CA ALA A 39 -9.08 -13.17 2.10
C ALA A 39 -10.21 -13.71 1.22
N GLY A 40 -11.46 -13.43 1.59
CA GLY A 40 -12.67 -13.78 0.83
C GLY A 40 -13.02 -12.81 -0.31
N ARG A 41 -12.28 -11.70 -0.50
CA ARG A 41 -12.53 -10.70 -1.56
C ARG A 41 -12.05 -11.15 -2.95
N THR A 42 -12.38 -12.36 -3.37
CA THR A 42 -11.93 -12.90 -4.66
C THR A 42 -12.88 -12.55 -5.81
N ARG A 43 -12.35 -12.62 -7.04
CA ARG A 43 -13.11 -12.60 -8.30
C ARG A 43 -12.78 -13.85 -9.12
N PRO A 44 -13.66 -14.29 -10.03
CA PRO A 44 -13.40 -15.42 -10.93
C PRO A 44 -12.41 -14.99 -12.02
N LEU A 45 -11.16 -14.76 -11.62
CA LEU A 45 -10.03 -14.37 -12.44
C LEU A 45 -8.87 -15.27 -12.02
N GLN A 46 -8.25 -15.98 -12.95
CA GLN A 46 -7.11 -16.80 -12.63
C GLN A 46 -5.92 -15.94 -12.21
N ARG A 47 -5.01 -16.51 -11.42
CA ARG A 47 -3.72 -15.87 -11.11
C ARG A 47 -3.01 -15.53 -12.42
N ASN A 48 -2.49 -14.32 -12.53
CA ASN A 48 -1.89 -13.76 -13.76
C ASN A 48 -2.84 -13.52 -14.96
N GLU A 49 -4.17 -13.60 -14.79
CA GLU A 49 -5.15 -13.29 -15.84
C GLU A 49 -5.57 -11.81 -15.83
N MET A 50 -5.42 -11.11 -16.97
CA MET A 50 -5.71 -9.68 -17.05
C MET A 50 -7.24 -9.40 -17.00
N PRO A 51 -7.75 -8.59 -16.03
CA PRO A 51 -9.17 -8.32 -15.92
C PRO A 51 -9.73 -7.56 -17.12
N ASP A 52 -11.03 -7.73 -17.42
CA ASP A 52 -11.75 -7.07 -18.53
C ASP A 52 -11.56 -5.56 -18.61
N ARG A 53 -11.44 -4.90 -17.46
CA ARG A 53 -11.26 -3.43 -17.36
C ARG A 53 -9.84 -3.01 -17.01
N GLY A 54 -8.94 -3.96 -16.77
CA GLY A 54 -7.54 -3.66 -16.47
C GLY A 54 -6.89 -2.97 -17.66
N GLU A 55 -6.10 -1.94 -17.41
CA GLU A 55 -5.34 -1.22 -18.43
C GLU A 55 -3.88 -1.00 -18.02
N ILE A 56 -3.62 -0.91 -16.71
CA ILE A 56 -2.30 -0.63 -16.15
C ILE A 56 -1.93 -1.73 -15.17
N ILE A 57 -0.70 -2.23 -15.24
CA ILE A 57 -0.15 -3.21 -14.29
C ILE A 57 1.02 -2.58 -13.54
N THR A 58 0.98 -2.61 -12.21
CA THR A 58 2.13 -2.24 -11.37
C THR A 58 2.54 -3.39 -10.49
N GLY A 59 3.83 -3.46 -10.18
CA GLY A 59 4.35 -4.37 -9.18
C GLY A 59 5.11 -3.63 -8.10
N PHE A 60 5.28 -4.28 -6.96
CA PHE A 60 6.12 -3.81 -5.88
C PHE A 60 6.90 -4.95 -5.27
N ILE A 61 8.19 -4.73 -5.01
CA ILE A 61 9.07 -5.63 -4.27
C ILE A 61 9.42 -4.98 -2.94
N ASP A 62 9.13 -5.68 -1.86
CA ASP A 62 9.63 -5.40 -0.52
C ASP A 62 10.93 -6.19 -0.27
N VAL A 63 11.96 -5.51 0.24
CA VAL A 63 13.30 -6.06 0.42
C VAL A 63 13.50 -6.44 1.88
N GLN A 64 13.58 -7.74 2.17
CA GLN A 64 13.90 -8.28 3.49
C GLN A 64 15.33 -8.83 3.51
N GLN A 65 15.85 -9.06 4.72
CA GLN A 65 17.23 -9.55 4.87
C GLN A 65 17.43 -10.95 4.29
N THR A 66 16.44 -11.83 4.39
CA THR A 66 16.56 -13.26 4.05
C THR A 66 15.81 -13.66 2.78
N PHE A 67 14.85 -12.87 2.33
CA PHE A 67 14.04 -13.11 1.13
C PHE A 67 13.56 -11.77 0.56
N LEU A 68 12.96 -11.82 -0.63
CA LEU A 68 12.25 -10.71 -1.24
C LEU A 68 10.77 -11.06 -1.30
N SER A 69 9.91 -10.09 -1.05
CA SER A 69 8.46 -10.27 -1.13
C SER A 69 7.91 -9.38 -2.24
N TYR A 70 6.89 -9.83 -2.97
CA TYR A 70 6.33 -9.04 -4.05
C TYR A 70 4.81 -9.15 -4.17
N THR A 71 4.21 -8.11 -4.75
CA THR A 71 2.82 -8.08 -5.19
C THR A 71 2.72 -7.42 -6.57
N VAL A 72 1.81 -7.92 -7.40
CA VAL A 72 1.45 -7.37 -8.70
C VAL A 72 -0.05 -7.04 -8.70
N MET A 73 -0.39 -5.83 -9.13
CA MET A 73 -1.75 -5.37 -9.24
C MET A 73 -2.04 -4.80 -10.63
N ALA A 74 -3.21 -5.13 -11.17
CA ALA A 74 -3.78 -4.45 -12.32
C ALA A 74 -4.78 -3.39 -11.87
N PHE A 75 -4.94 -2.34 -12.68
CA PHE A 75 -5.86 -1.25 -12.43
C PHE A 75 -6.64 -0.89 -13.68
N ASP A 76 -7.92 -0.52 -13.50
CA ASP A 76 -8.62 0.25 -14.51
C ASP A 76 -8.24 1.74 -14.43
N LEU A 77 -8.56 2.52 -15.47
CA LEU A 77 -8.24 3.96 -15.48
C LEU A 77 -9.10 4.81 -14.53
N ARG A 78 -9.94 4.18 -13.71
CA ARG A 78 -10.85 4.83 -12.77
C ARG A 78 -10.59 4.44 -11.32
N GLY A 79 -9.48 3.75 -11.05
CA GLY A 79 -9.00 3.43 -9.70
C GLY A 79 -9.44 2.07 -9.16
N ARG A 80 -10.15 1.23 -9.92
CA ARG A 80 -10.40 -0.16 -9.52
C ARG A 80 -9.09 -0.93 -9.50
N GLY A 81 -8.85 -1.71 -8.45
CA GLY A 81 -7.65 -2.54 -8.33
C GLY A 81 -7.95 -4.03 -8.36
N TYR A 82 -7.03 -4.80 -8.91
CA TYR A 82 -7.08 -6.26 -8.94
C TYR A 82 -5.71 -6.78 -8.52
N VAL A 83 -5.62 -7.53 -7.43
CA VAL A 83 -4.39 -8.24 -7.07
C VAL A 83 -4.29 -9.44 -8.00
N MET A 84 -3.22 -9.46 -8.80
CA MET A 84 -3.01 -10.39 -9.91
C MET A 84 -2.13 -11.55 -9.51
N ASP A 85 -1.14 -11.23 -8.69
CA ASP A 85 -0.14 -12.14 -8.18
C ASP A 85 0.51 -11.54 -6.94
N TYR A 86 1.00 -12.39 -6.04
CA TYR A 86 1.90 -12.05 -4.97
C TYR A 86 2.63 -13.31 -4.50
N GLY A 87 3.81 -13.13 -3.93
CA GLY A 87 4.62 -14.23 -3.42
C GLY A 87 5.94 -13.75 -2.84
N THR A 88 6.91 -14.64 -2.83
CA THR A 88 8.28 -14.39 -2.37
C THR A 88 9.29 -14.89 -3.38
N PHE A 89 10.51 -14.37 -3.27
CA PHE A 89 11.69 -14.95 -3.85
C PHE A 89 12.75 -15.13 -2.75
N PRO A 90 13.26 -16.35 -2.52
CA PRO A 90 12.87 -17.60 -3.18
C PRO A 90 11.42 -17.98 -2.84
N GLU A 91 10.78 -18.81 -3.66
CA GLU A 91 9.42 -19.26 -3.43
C GLU A 91 9.35 -20.10 -2.14
N GLN A 92 8.46 -19.75 -1.22
CA GLN A 92 8.26 -20.53 0.00
C GLN A 92 7.40 -21.78 -0.29
N PRO A 93 7.62 -22.91 0.42
CA PRO A 93 6.83 -24.14 0.22
C PRO A 93 5.33 -23.99 0.47
N THR A 94 4.94 -22.99 1.26
CA THR A 94 3.54 -22.68 1.56
C THR A 94 3.29 -21.19 1.44
N ARG A 95 2.05 -20.82 1.09
CA ARG A 95 1.63 -19.41 1.01
C ARG A 95 1.50 -18.73 2.37
N TYR A 96 1.39 -19.51 3.44
CA TYR A 96 1.30 -19.02 4.81
C TYR A 96 2.64 -19.25 5.50
N TYR A 97 3.40 -18.18 5.69
CA TYR A 97 4.72 -18.22 6.32
C TYR A 97 4.86 -17.05 7.30
N GLN A 98 5.85 -17.16 8.17
CA GLN A 98 6.27 -16.06 9.04
C GLN A 98 7.69 -15.68 8.65
N LYS A 99 7.99 -14.39 8.58
CA LYS A 99 9.30 -13.80 8.28
C LYS A 99 10.43 -14.38 9.11
N GLY A 100 10.16 -14.64 10.39
CA GLY A 100 11.12 -15.25 11.31
C GLY A 100 11.37 -16.74 11.07
N ASN A 101 10.55 -17.39 10.24
CA ASN A 101 10.56 -18.83 9.98
C ASN A 101 10.36 -19.14 8.49
N VAL A 102 10.98 -18.35 7.62
CA VAL A 102 11.04 -18.67 6.18
C VAL A 102 11.92 -19.89 5.95
N THR A 103 11.52 -20.76 5.03
CA THR A 103 12.20 -22.03 4.75
C THR A 103 13.28 -21.85 3.70
N ASN A 104 12.95 -21.18 2.59
CA ASN A 104 13.90 -20.94 1.50
C ASN A 104 14.41 -19.51 1.60
N THR A 105 15.74 -19.32 1.65
CA THR A 105 16.36 -18.01 1.82
C THR A 105 17.27 -17.66 0.65
N LEU A 106 17.56 -16.37 0.46
CA LEU A 106 18.55 -15.89 -0.51
C LEU A 106 19.91 -16.54 -0.33
N LYS A 107 20.26 -16.87 0.92
CA LYS A 107 21.50 -17.57 1.24
C LYS A 107 21.49 -19.02 0.74
N ASP A 108 20.33 -19.68 0.76
CA ASP A 108 20.20 -21.05 0.23
C ASP A 108 20.35 -21.05 -1.30
N GLU A 109 19.84 -20.03 -1.99
CA GLU A 109 19.94 -19.90 -3.46
C GLU A 109 21.35 -19.49 -3.93
N PHE A 110 21.96 -18.49 -3.28
CA PHE A 110 23.20 -17.87 -3.77
C PHE A 110 24.44 -18.19 -2.93
N GLY A 111 24.29 -18.93 -1.84
CA GLY A 111 25.38 -19.30 -0.93
C GLY A 111 25.82 -18.18 0.02
N ASP A 112 27.05 -18.28 0.52
CA ASP A 112 27.65 -17.34 1.47
C ASP A 112 28.20 -16.08 0.78
N LEU A 113 27.32 -15.20 0.30
CA LEU A 113 27.68 -13.89 -0.23
C LEU A 113 27.45 -12.76 0.81
N PRO A 114 28.13 -11.60 0.67
CA PRO A 114 27.77 -10.39 1.40
C PRO A 114 26.30 -10.01 1.19
N LEU A 115 25.66 -9.39 2.20
CA LEU A 115 24.24 -9.06 2.16
C LEU A 115 23.82 -8.25 0.92
N ALA A 116 24.62 -7.26 0.53
CA ALA A 116 24.33 -6.45 -0.67
C ALA A 116 24.33 -7.30 -1.95
N ASP A 117 25.26 -8.24 -2.07
CA ASP A 117 25.38 -9.14 -3.22
C ASP A 117 24.24 -10.17 -3.25
N LEU A 118 23.82 -10.69 -2.08
CA LEU A 118 22.64 -11.56 -1.96
C LEU A 118 21.37 -10.86 -2.43
N ILE A 119 21.15 -9.63 -1.95
CA ILE A 119 19.96 -8.85 -2.28
C ILE A 119 19.96 -8.45 -3.75
N THR A 120 21.08 -7.99 -4.29
CA THR A 120 21.15 -7.58 -5.71
C THR A 120 21.05 -8.77 -6.66
N SER A 121 21.58 -9.95 -6.30
CA SER A 121 21.39 -11.19 -7.07
C SER A 121 19.93 -11.65 -7.05
N GLY A 122 19.28 -11.64 -5.88
CA GLY A 122 17.86 -11.97 -5.79
C GLY A 122 16.96 -10.96 -6.51
N LEU A 123 17.33 -9.67 -6.49
CA LEU A 123 16.62 -8.65 -7.26
C LEU A 123 16.78 -8.86 -8.76
N ASP A 124 17.96 -9.24 -9.25
CA ASP A 124 18.18 -9.52 -10.67
C ASP A 124 17.28 -10.64 -11.17
N GLU A 125 17.23 -11.76 -10.43
CA GLU A 125 16.39 -12.91 -10.77
C GLU A 125 14.90 -12.60 -10.67
N LEU A 126 14.44 -12.02 -9.54
CA LEU A 126 13.03 -11.70 -9.33
C LEU A 126 12.54 -10.63 -10.31
N VAL A 127 13.34 -9.59 -10.59
CA VAL A 127 12.96 -8.56 -11.58
C VAL A 127 12.91 -9.16 -12.98
N GLY A 128 13.86 -10.02 -13.34
CA GLY A 128 13.87 -10.73 -14.62
C GLY A 128 12.60 -11.55 -14.82
N ASP A 129 12.23 -12.36 -13.82
CA ASP A 129 11.01 -13.14 -13.82
C ASP A 129 9.75 -12.26 -13.93
N LEU A 130 9.57 -11.30 -13.01
CA LEU A 130 8.39 -10.41 -13.01
C LEU A 130 8.24 -9.61 -14.30
N MET A 131 9.34 -9.14 -14.89
CA MET A 131 9.31 -8.38 -16.15
C MET A 131 9.06 -9.24 -17.38
N ALA A 132 9.32 -10.55 -17.30
CA ALA A 132 9.04 -11.52 -18.35
C ALA A 132 7.61 -12.08 -18.28
N ARG A 133 6.91 -11.94 -17.15
CA ARG A 133 5.52 -12.41 -17.00
C ARG A 133 4.57 -11.71 -17.97
N GLU A 134 3.73 -12.53 -18.60
CA GLU A 134 2.67 -12.11 -19.50
C GLU A 134 1.31 -12.23 -18.82
N PHE A 135 0.52 -11.17 -18.91
CA PHE A 135 -0.85 -11.12 -18.41
C PHE A 135 -1.78 -11.05 -19.61
N ILE A 136 -2.67 -12.04 -19.77
CA ILE A 136 -3.43 -12.23 -21.01
C ILE A 136 -4.89 -11.84 -20.77
N ARG A 137 -5.47 -11.10 -21.73
CA ARG A 137 -6.93 -10.89 -21.88
C ARG A 137 -7.29 -11.08 -23.34
N ASP A 138 -8.17 -12.03 -23.63
CA ASP A 138 -8.47 -12.46 -24.99
C ASP A 138 -7.17 -12.77 -25.77
N GLN A 139 -6.93 -12.06 -26.89
CA GLN A 139 -5.74 -12.18 -27.72
C GLN A 139 -4.69 -11.09 -27.43
N ARG A 140 -4.86 -10.30 -26.37
CA ARG A 140 -3.93 -9.20 -26.00
C ARG A 140 -3.05 -9.62 -24.83
N VAL A 141 -1.75 -9.38 -25.00
CA VAL A 141 -0.72 -9.62 -23.98
C VAL A 141 -0.34 -8.30 -23.32
N PHE A 142 -0.30 -8.30 -22.00
CA PHE A 142 0.11 -7.20 -21.14
C PHE A 142 1.34 -7.59 -20.32
N SER A 143 2.08 -6.59 -19.86
CA SER A 143 3.23 -6.77 -18.96
C SER A 143 3.27 -5.63 -17.93
N ILE A 144 4.08 -5.77 -16.88
CA ILE A 144 4.11 -4.82 -15.75
C ILE A 144 4.58 -3.42 -16.17
N ASP A 145 3.70 -2.44 -16.33
CA ASP A 145 4.06 -1.08 -16.77
C ASP A 145 5.13 -0.43 -15.89
N LYS A 146 5.09 -0.68 -14.58
CA LYS A 146 6.06 -0.13 -13.63
C LYS A 146 6.23 -1.00 -12.39
N LEU A 147 7.47 -1.18 -11.96
CA LEU A 147 7.83 -1.95 -10.78
C LEU A 147 8.59 -1.07 -9.78
N GLY A 148 8.07 -0.97 -8.56
CA GLY A 148 8.76 -0.33 -7.44
C GLY A 148 9.56 -1.33 -6.65
N ILE A 149 10.68 -0.88 -6.10
CA ILE A 149 11.49 -1.65 -5.15
C ILE A 149 11.60 -0.81 -3.88
N ASP A 150 11.25 -1.37 -2.72
CA ASP A 150 11.43 -0.67 -1.45
C ASP A 150 12.90 -0.30 -1.25
N ASN A 151 13.12 0.94 -0.84
CA ASN A 151 14.44 1.48 -0.58
C ASN A 151 14.54 2.04 0.84
N ARG A 152 13.79 1.47 1.79
CA ARG A 152 13.85 1.80 3.23
C ARG A 152 14.79 0.88 4.00
N PHE A 153 15.23 -0.24 3.44
CA PHE A 153 16.22 -1.09 4.07
C PHE A 153 17.62 -0.45 4.06
N ALA A 154 17.97 0.25 5.15
CA ALA A 154 19.13 1.13 5.23
C ALA A 154 20.48 0.44 4.93
N LEU A 155 20.60 -0.87 5.19
CA LEU A 155 21.84 -1.61 5.00
C LEU A 155 22.25 -1.76 3.52
N VAL A 156 21.29 -1.71 2.59
CA VAL A 156 21.52 -1.97 1.16
C VAL A 156 20.92 -0.89 0.24
N ALA A 157 20.55 0.26 0.80
CA ALA A 157 19.80 1.28 0.08
C ALA A 157 20.58 1.89 -1.11
N ASN A 158 21.92 1.94 -1.03
CA ASN A 158 22.75 2.41 -2.14
C ASN A 158 22.95 1.32 -3.21
N ASP A 159 22.96 0.06 -2.81
CA ASP A 159 23.06 -1.09 -3.70
C ASP A 159 21.78 -1.20 -4.54
N ILE A 160 20.60 -1.01 -3.92
CA ILE A 160 19.31 -0.94 -4.64
C ILE A 160 19.30 0.21 -5.66
N ARG A 161 19.79 1.40 -5.29
CA ARG A 161 19.89 2.54 -6.23
C ARG A 161 20.79 2.21 -7.44
N SER A 162 21.90 1.54 -7.19
CA SER A 162 22.87 1.16 -8.22
C SER A 162 22.30 0.06 -9.12
N PHE A 163 21.68 -0.97 -8.53
CA PHE A 163 20.96 -2.02 -9.23
C PHE A 163 19.92 -1.44 -10.20
N VAL A 164 19.04 -0.54 -9.74
CA VAL A 164 18.03 0.06 -10.62
C VAL A 164 18.66 0.88 -11.74
N LEU A 165 19.75 1.58 -11.47
CA LEU A 165 20.45 2.37 -12.48
C LEU A 165 21.09 1.50 -13.59
N GLU A 166 21.60 0.34 -13.21
CA GLU A 166 22.36 -0.58 -14.07
C GLU A 166 21.46 -1.60 -14.78
N SER A 167 20.28 -1.88 -14.24
CA SER A 167 19.30 -2.82 -14.81
C SER A 167 18.92 -2.49 -16.25
N THR A 168 18.74 -3.54 -17.05
CA THR A 168 18.16 -3.48 -18.41
C THR A 168 16.74 -2.91 -18.41
N HIS A 169 16.01 -3.07 -17.30
CA HIS A 169 14.63 -2.61 -17.11
C HIS A 169 14.51 -1.23 -16.46
N LYS A 170 15.62 -0.48 -16.30
CA LYS A 170 15.69 0.82 -15.58
C LYS A 170 14.63 1.87 -15.93
N SER A 171 14.02 1.80 -17.12
CA SER A 171 12.95 2.72 -17.54
C SER A 171 11.60 2.43 -16.87
N ARG A 172 11.39 1.19 -16.41
CA ARG A 172 10.19 0.69 -15.72
C ARG A 172 10.40 0.47 -14.23
N LEU A 173 11.66 0.43 -13.77
CA LEU A 173 12.01 0.29 -12.36
C LEU A 173 12.09 1.65 -11.65
N VAL A 174 11.76 1.66 -10.36
CA VAL A 174 11.94 2.84 -9.51
C VAL A 174 12.20 2.46 -8.05
N PRO A 175 13.25 3.00 -7.40
CA PRO A 175 13.38 2.90 -5.96
C PRO A 175 12.26 3.71 -5.30
N GLN A 176 11.52 3.10 -4.38
CA GLN A 176 10.40 3.74 -3.70
C GLN A 176 10.69 3.92 -2.20
N LEU A 177 10.28 5.07 -1.66
CA LEU A 177 10.41 5.39 -0.24
C LEU A 177 9.06 5.83 0.31
N GLY A 178 8.46 5.00 1.15
CA GLY A 178 7.24 5.34 1.90
C GLY A 178 7.53 6.28 3.06
N HIS A 179 6.84 7.42 3.17
CA HIS A 179 6.99 8.39 4.27
C HIS A 179 5.78 8.36 5.18
N PHE A 180 6.03 8.05 6.45
CA PHE A 180 5.07 8.23 7.52
C PHE A 180 4.85 9.71 7.83
N ILE A 181 3.60 10.17 7.68
CA ILE A 181 3.19 11.55 7.95
C ILE A 181 2.34 11.57 9.22
N GLY A 182 2.98 11.70 10.38
CA GLY A 182 2.30 11.85 11.67
C GLY A 182 2.12 13.31 12.11
N VAL A 183 1.60 13.52 13.32
CA VAL A 183 1.32 14.86 13.90
C VAL A 183 2.52 15.79 13.98
N ASN A 184 3.72 15.23 14.17
CA ASN A 184 4.97 16.00 14.25
C ASN A 184 5.70 16.07 12.91
N SER A 185 5.22 15.37 11.88
CA SER A 185 5.83 15.35 10.56
C SER A 185 5.52 16.63 9.79
N ARG A 186 6.44 17.01 8.91
CA ARG A 186 6.17 18.06 7.93
C ARG A 186 5.07 17.57 6.97
N ALA A 187 3.98 18.33 6.82
CA ALA A 187 2.89 18.01 5.90
C ALA A 187 3.39 17.64 4.49
N TRP A 188 2.77 16.62 3.87
CA TRP A 188 3.21 16.08 2.58
C TRP A 188 3.33 17.11 1.48
N GLN A 189 2.43 18.10 1.41
CA GLN A 189 2.46 19.12 0.36
C GLN A 189 3.73 19.99 0.43
N LYS A 190 4.36 20.06 1.61
CA LYS A 190 5.67 20.72 1.77
C LYS A 190 6.83 19.76 1.50
N LEU A 191 6.63 18.44 1.65
CA LEU A 191 7.62 17.41 1.31
C LEU A 191 7.65 17.11 -0.20
N SER A 192 6.53 17.08 -0.90
CA SER A 192 6.50 16.82 -2.36
C SER A 192 7.14 17.93 -3.22
N GLY A 193 7.75 18.96 -2.62
CA GLY A 193 8.49 20.01 -3.31
C GLY A 193 7.64 21.19 -3.80
N GLY A 194 6.36 21.25 -3.41
CA GLY A 194 5.43 22.31 -3.83
C GLY A 194 5.18 22.31 -5.35
N LYS A 195 4.71 23.46 -5.89
CA LYS A 195 4.37 23.63 -7.33
C LYS A 195 5.56 23.49 -8.29
N VAL A 196 6.78 23.38 -7.77
CA VAL A 196 8.03 23.56 -8.54
C VAL A 196 8.56 22.22 -9.08
N ARG A 197 8.16 21.08 -8.50
CA ARG A 197 8.61 19.75 -8.94
C ARG A 197 7.52 19.02 -9.72
N ARG A 198 7.92 18.27 -10.75
CA ARG A 198 7.05 17.43 -11.60
C ARG A 198 6.44 16.28 -10.79
N THR A 199 5.39 16.55 -10.00
CA THR A 199 4.60 15.48 -9.37
C THR A 199 3.75 14.81 -10.46
N ARG A 200 4.24 13.67 -10.97
CA ARG A 200 3.44 12.74 -11.77
C ARG A 200 2.76 11.78 -10.77
N GLY A 201 1.46 11.91 -10.57
CA GLY A 201 0.68 11.15 -9.60
C GLY A 201 0.10 11.94 -8.42
N VAL A 202 -0.69 11.24 -7.59
CA VAL A 202 -1.42 11.78 -6.43
C VAL A 202 -0.65 11.41 -5.17
N ASN A 203 -0.38 12.38 -4.29
CA ASN A 203 0.35 12.15 -3.04
C ASN A 203 1.65 11.31 -3.16
N VAL A 204 2.34 11.52 -4.27
CA VAL A 204 3.66 10.97 -4.59
C VAL A 204 4.55 12.08 -5.17
N ALA A 205 5.87 11.90 -5.07
CA ALA A 205 6.83 12.86 -5.62
C ALA A 205 8.13 12.18 -6.05
N TYR A 206 8.52 12.42 -7.31
CA TYR A 206 9.86 12.05 -7.76
C TYR A 206 10.91 12.96 -7.13
N ARG A 207 11.97 12.35 -6.62
CA ARG A 207 13.15 13.06 -6.11
C ARG A 207 14.43 12.46 -6.65
N ASP A 208 15.39 13.33 -6.90
CA ASP A 208 16.76 12.91 -7.20
C ASP A 208 17.36 12.25 -5.94
N PRO A 209 18.27 11.28 -6.11
CA PRO A 209 18.90 10.57 -5.00
C PRO A 209 19.68 11.53 -4.08
N PRO A 210 20.08 11.10 -2.87
CA PRO A 210 20.88 11.91 -1.96
C PRO A 210 22.11 12.51 -2.63
N LYS A 211 22.47 13.75 -2.26
CA LYS A 211 23.60 14.47 -2.87
C LYS A 211 24.88 13.63 -2.79
N GLY A 212 25.57 13.46 -3.92
CA GLY A 212 26.80 12.67 -4.01
C GLY A 212 26.59 11.19 -4.28
N ILE A 213 25.35 10.70 -4.26
CA ILE A 213 24.99 9.34 -4.66
C ILE A 213 24.53 9.35 -6.11
N LYS A 214 25.14 8.49 -6.93
CA LYS A 214 24.70 8.24 -8.30
C LYS A 214 23.47 7.32 -8.26
N GLY A 215 22.42 7.64 -9.00
CA GLY A 215 21.20 6.85 -9.02
C GLY A 215 20.12 7.45 -9.91
N VAL A 216 19.04 6.72 -10.11
CA VAL A 216 17.82 7.22 -10.78
C VAL A 216 16.95 8.02 -9.81
N GLN A 217 15.92 8.70 -10.34
CA GLN A 217 14.93 9.36 -9.49
C GLN A 217 14.17 8.34 -8.64
N GLU A 218 14.03 8.65 -7.37
CA GLU A 218 13.30 7.87 -6.38
C GLU A 218 11.85 8.36 -6.28
N LEU A 219 10.91 7.43 -6.06
CA LEU A 219 9.51 7.77 -5.80
C LEU A 219 9.26 7.87 -4.31
N HIS A 220 8.98 9.08 -3.83
CA HIS A 220 8.55 9.29 -2.46
C HIS A 220 7.02 9.17 -2.39
N VAL A 221 6.50 8.49 -1.37
CA VAL A 221 5.07 8.17 -1.22
C VAL A 221 4.56 8.63 0.15
N ASP A 222 3.38 9.27 0.20
CA ASP A 222 2.62 9.47 1.45
C ASP A 222 1.91 8.16 1.80
N THR A 223 2.48 7.36 2.70
CA THR A 223 1.98 6.01 3.00
C THR A 223 0.61 6.06 3.63
N ASN A 224 0.37 7.00 4.56
CA ASN A 224 -0.92 7.14 5.23
C ASN A 224 -2.04 7.42 4.23
N TYR A 225 -1.80 8.28 3.23
CA TYR A 225 -2.80 8.53 2.20
C TYR A 225 -3.14 7.28 1.38
N TRP A 226 -2.13 6.55 0.92
CA TRP A 226 -2.36 5.38 0.07
C TRP A 226 -2.95 4.19 0.84
N LYS A 227 -2.57 4.01 2.11
CA LYS A 227 -3.22 3.05 3.02
C LYS A 227 -4.70 3.36 3.20
N CYS A 228 -5.09 4.63 3.33
CA CYS A 228 -6.51 5.01 3.32
C CYS A 228 -7.22 4.67 2.00
N GLN A 229 -6.57 4.85 0.84
CA GLN A 229 -7.19 4.48 -0.45
C GLN A 229 -7.34 2.96 -0.59
N LEU A 230 -6.33 2.20 -0.16
CA LEU A 230 -6.33 0.75 -0.16
C LEU A 230 -7.44 0.21 0.75
N ALA A 231 -7.52 0.70 1.99
CA ALA A 231 -8.58 0.33 2.94
C ALA A 231 -9.97 0.66 2.38
N SER A 232 -10.15 1.84 1.79
CA SER A 232 -11.40 2.22 1.12
C SER A 232 -11.78 1.22 0.02
N GLY A 233 -10.84 0.86 -0.85
CA GLY A 233 -11.08 -0.11 -1.92
C GLY A 233 -11.40 -1.53 -1.41
N LEU A 234 -10.83 -1.93 -0.28
CA LEU A 234 -11.09 -3.20 0.37
C LEU A 234 -12.42 -3.23 1.14
N SER A 235 -12.91 -2.09 1.64
CA SER A 235 -14.16 -2.05 2.42
C SER A 235 -15.43 -1.77 1.59
N VAL A 236 -15.32 -1.20 0.39
CA VAL A 236 -16.50 -0.96 -0.46
C VAL A 236 -17.09 -2.26 -1.02
N PRO A 237 -18.36 -2.32 -1.46
CA PRO A 237 -18.90 -3.48 -2.16
C PRO A 237 -18.12 -3.80 -3.45
N MET A 238 -18.02 -5.08 -3.83
CA MET A 238 -17.30 -5.50 -5.05
C MET A 238 -17.80 -4.84 -6.35
N THR A 239 -19.06 -4.40 -6.37
CA THR A 239 -19.65 -3.66 -7.49
C THR A 239 -19.13 -2.23 -7.62
N SER A 240 -18.57 -1.65 -6.54
CA SER A 240 -18.01 -0.30 -6.51
C SER A 240 -16.86 -0.14 -7.50
N GLN A 241 -16.83 1.01 -8.17
CA GLN A 241 -15.82 1.35 -9.16
C GLN A 241 -14.39 1.39 -8.59
N THR A 242 -14.22 1.63 -7.30
CA THR A 242 -12.91 1.68 -6.62
C THR A 242 -12.58 0.40 -5.85
N ALA A 243 -13.41 -0.65 -6.00
CA ALA A 243 -13.19 -1.89 -5.27
C ALA A 243 -11.83 -2.50 -5.62
N ILE A 244 -11.18 -3.05 -4.60
CA ILE A 244 -9.99 -3.88 -4.72
C ILE A 244 -10.39 -5.33 -4.46
N SER A 245 -9.95 -6.23 -5.32
CA SER A 245 -10.24 -7.66 -5.25
C SER A 245 -8.99 -8.51 -5.51
N LEU A 246 -9.03 -9.74 -5.02
CA LEU A 246 -8.01 -10.77 -5.23
C LEU A 246 -8.39 -11.66 -6.43
N TYR A 247 -7.40 -12.35 -7.00
CA TYR A 247 -7.63 -13.43 -7.96
C TYR A 247 -8.35 -14.62 -7.31
N GLU A 248 -8.84 -15.55 -8.12
CA GLU A 248 -9.54 -16.73 -7.65
C GLU A 248 -8.56 -17.73 -7.02
N ASP A 249 -8.70 -17.93 -5.71
CA ASP A 249 -8.06 -19.00 -4.97
C ASP A 249 -8.93 -19.33 -3.74
N ALA A 250 -8.60 -20.41 -3.03
CA ALA A 250 -9.22 -20.72 -1.75
C ALA A 250 -8.90 -19.59 -0.74
N PRO A 251 -9.86 -19.08 0.05
CA PRO A 251 -9.59 -18.00 1.01
C PRO A 251 -8.42 -18.30 1.97
N GLN A 252 -8.19 -19.57 2.31
CA GLN A 252 -7.06 -19.99 3.14
C GLN A 252 -5.70 -19.63 2.51
N ASN A 253 -5.60 -19.62 1.18
CA ASN A 253 -4.40 -19.23 0.44
C ASN A 253 -4.17 -17.71 0.41
N HIS A 254 -5.22 -16.93 0.71
CA HIS A 254 -5.15 -15.47 0.88
C HIS A 254 -5.06 -15.04 2.35
N LEU A 255 -5.12 -15.97 3.31
CA LEU A 255 -5.22 -15.63 4.73
C LEU A 255 -4.05 -14.78 5.22
N LEU A 256 -2.80 -15.13 4.86
CA LEU A 256 -1.61 -14.34 5.22
C LEU A 256 -1.72 -12.89 4.69
N LEU A 257 -2.21 -12.71 3.46
CA LEU A 257 -2.41 -11.38 2.89
C LEU A 257 -3.48 -10.61 3.68
N GLY A 258 -4.56 -11.28 4.10
CA GLY A 258 -5.59 -10.72 4.98
C GLY A 258 -5.01 -10.25 6.31
N GLU A 259 -4.22 -11.10 6.97
CA GLU A 259 -3.54 -10.80 8.24
C GLU A 259 -2.58 -9.61 8.11
N HIS A 260 -1.85 -9.53 6.99
CA HIS A 260 -1.00 -8.37 6.71
C HIS A 260 -1.81 -7.09 6.51
N CYS A 261 -3.06 -7.16 6.00
CA CYS A 261 -3.92 -5.97 5.89
C CYS A 261 -4.49 -5.52 7.25
N GLU A 262 -4.74 -6.47 8.15
CA GLU A 262 -5.24 -6.20 9.50
C GLU A 262 -4.13 -5.72 10.46
N SER A 263 -2.86 -5.90 10.07
CA SER A 263 -1.67 -5.62 10.88
C SER A 263 -1.57 -4.17 11.38
N GLU A 264 -2.18 -3.23 10.67
CA GLU A 264 -2.21 -1.81 11.00
C GLU A 264 -3.64 -1.29 11.05
N GLN A 265 -3.89 -0.40 12.01
CA GLN A 265 -5.20 0.21 12.22
C GLN A 265 -5.13 1.73 12.04
N PRO A 266 -6.16 2.35 11.44
CA PRO A 266 -6.21 3.78 11.21
C PRO A 266 -6.69 4.54 12.46
N PHE A 267 -6.04 5.66 12.78
CA PHE A 267 -6.41 6.54 13.89
C PHE A 267 -6.50 7.98 13.42
N TRP A 268 -7.52 8.70 13.90
CA TRP A 268 -7.55 10.15 13.79
C TRP A 268 -6.53 10.77 14.74
N GLU A 269 -5.65 11.60 14.20
CA GLU A 269 -4.76 12.46 14.99
C GLU A 269 -4.86 13.91 14.54
N GLU A 270 -4.57 14.83 15.45
CA GLU A 270 -4.57 16.26 15.16
C GLU A 270 -3.16 16.83 15.33
N ASN A 271 -2.67 17.52 14.30
CA ASN A 271 -1.34 18.13 14.36
C ASN A 271 -1.36 19.43 15.19
N LYS A 272 -0.17 19.99 15.49
CA LYS A 272 -0.03 21.25 16.26
C LYS A 272 -0.73 22.48 15.63
N ASN A 273 -1.11 22.43 14.36
CA ASN A 273 -1.82 23.50 13.66
C ASN A 273 -3.36 23.29 13.66
N GLY A 274 -3.85 22.22 14.28
CA GLY A 274 -5.27 21.86 14.29
C GLY A 274 -5.75 21.15 13.02
N ASP A 275 -4.85 20.69 12.14
CA ASP A 275 -5.26 19.88 10.99
C ASP A 275 -5.39 18.41 11.44
N LYS A 276 -6.56 17.83 11.19
CA LYS A 276 -6.80 16.39 11.38
C LYS A 276 -6.18 15.59 10.25
N LEU A 277 -5.57 14.47 10.59
CA LEU A 277 -5.01 13.47 9.68
C LEU A 277 -5.36 12.06 10.16
N ILE A 278 -5.38 11.11 9.23
CA ILE A 278 -5.44 9.69 9.54
C ILE A 278 -4.01 9.15 9.55
N VAL A 279 -3.67 8.44 10.62
CA VAL A 279 -2.36 7.80 10.82
C VAL A 279 -2.58 6.31 10.98
N TRP A 280 -1.81 5.52 10.25
CA TRP A 280 -1.80 4.07 10.39
C TRP A 280 -0.75 3.64 11.39
N LYS A 281 -1.13 2.79 12.34
CA LYS A 281 -0.25 2.27 13.40
C LYS A 281 -0.38 0.76 13.46
N ALA A 282 0.74 0.09 13.69
CA ALA A 282 0.73 -1.34 13.98
C ALA A 282 -0.16 -1.65 15.19
N GLY A 283 -0.82 -2.80 15.14
CA GLY A 283 -1.63 -3.32 16.25
C GLY A 283 -0.82 -3.58 17.52
N SER A 284 -1.51 -4.00 18.58
CA SER A 284 -0.88 -4.33 19.86
C SER A 284 -0.02 -5.60 19.81
N GLN A 285 -0.28 -6.47 18.84
CA GLN A 285 0.54 -7.66 18.58
C GLN A 285 1.50 -7.39 17.42
N PRO A 286 2.80 -7.74 17.55
CA PRO A 286 3.72 -7.71 16.42
C PRO A 286 3.18 -8.59 15.30
N CYS A 287 2.90 -7.99 14.16
CA CYS A 287 2.42 -8.65 12.96
C CYS A 287 3.21 -8.15 11.76
N GLU A 288 3.38 -9.04 10.81
CA GLU A 288 4.00 -8.79 9.51
C GLU A 288 3.03 -8.02 8.61
N ASN A 289 3.55 -7.18 7.72
CA ASN A 289 2.75 -6.22 6.95
C ASN A 289 3.23 -6.05 5.50
N GLU A 290 4.11 -6.95 5.01
CA GLU A 290 4.78 -6.80 3.72
C GLU A 290 3.77 -6.68 2.58
N LYS A 291 2.69 -7.48 2.60
CA LYS A 291 1.65 -7.41 1.55
C LYS A 291 0.85 -6.11 1.59
N TRP A 292 0.64 -5.55 2.78
CA TRP A 292 -0.03 -4.27 2.96
C TRP A 292 0.79 -3.11 2.39
N ASP A 293 2.10 -3.10 2.68
CA ASP A 293 3.03 -2.10 2.17
C ASP A 293 3.26 -2.26 0.65
N GLU A 294 3.33 -3.49 0.14
CA GLU A 294 3.44 -3.79 -1.30
C GLU A 294 2.23 -3.33 -2.10
N MET A 295 1.01 -3.64 -1.65
CA MET A 295 -0.22 -3.18 -2.30
C MET A 295 -0.32 -1.65 -2.25
N THR A 296 0.02 -1.03 -1.12
CA THR A 296 0.11 0.42 -0.97
C THR A 296 1.09 1.01 -2.00
N GLY A 297 2.24 0.35 -2.20
CA GLY A 297 3.23 0.72 -3.19
C GLY A 297 2.72 0.60 -4.63
N CYS A 298 2.02 -0.49 -4.95
CA CYS A 298 1.42 -0.70 -6.26
C CYS A 298 0.43 0.42 -6.62
N MET A 299 -0.45 0.81 -5.68
CA MET A 299 -1.39 1.92 -5.87
C MET A 299 -0.67 3.26 -6.07
N ALA A 300 0.35 3.53 -5.26
CA ALA A 300 1.16 4.74 -5.39
C ALA A 300 1.83 4.84 -6.77
N LEU A 301 2.39 3.75 -7.28
CA LEU A 301 2.96 3.65 -8.62
C LEU A 301 1.92 3.87 -9.72
N ALA A 302 0.76 3.22 -9.60
CA ALA A 302 -0.34 3.35 -10.56
C ALA A 302 -0.81 4.81 -10.69
N SER A 303 -0.74 5.58 -9.60
CA SER A 303 -1.01 7.03 -9.64
C SER A 303 -0.06 7.78 -10.58
N THR A 304 1.22 7.37 -10.66
CA THR A 304 2.21 8.00 -11.54
C THR A 304 1.90 7.76 -13.02
N LEU A 305 1.12 6.71 -13.30
CA LEU A 305 0.66 6.29 -14.63
C LEU A 305 -0.73 6.85 -14.98
N GLY A 306 -1.35 7.63 -14.08
CA GLY A 306 -2.60 8.33 -14.35
C GLY A 306 -3.88 7.59 -13.98
N VAL A 307 -3.78 6.45 -13.27
CA VAL A 307 -4.94 5.68 -12.79
C VAL A 307 -5.84 6.51 -11.87
N PHE A 308 -5.25 7.33 -11.00
CA PHE A 308 -5.98 8.13 -10.02
C PHE A 308 -6.03 9.60 -10.44
N ALA A 309 -7.24 10.14 -10.53
CA ALA A 309 -7.45 11.54 -10.90
C ALA A 309 -6.95 12.48 -9.79
N LYS A 310 -6.21 13.53 -10.16
CA LYS A 310 -5.96 14.64 -9.23
C LYS A 310 -7.28 15.36 -9.01
N SER A 311 -7.77 15.44 -7.77
CA SER A 311 -8.97 16.23 -7.43
C SER A 311 -8.86 17.62 -8.07
N LYS A 312 -9.76 17.93 -9.01
CA LYS A 312 -9.89 19.29 -9.52
C LYS A 312 -10.29 20.15 -8.32
N LYS A 313 -9.52 21.20 -8.03
CA LYS A 313 -10.03 22.25 -7.13
C LYS A 313 -11.25 22.84 -7.82
N THR A 314 -12.43 22.59 -7.29
CA THR A 314 -13.60 23.41 -7.55
C THR A 314 -13.25 24.79 -7.03
N ASN A 315 -12.82 25.69 -7.91
CA ASN A 315 -12.76 27.11 -7.61
C ASN A 315 -14.21 27.60 -7.48
N THR A 316 -14.83 27.42 -6.32
CA THR A 316 -15.98 28.22 -5.93
C THR A 316 -15.46 29.61 -5.63
N GLY A 317 -15.28 30.41 -6.70
CA GLY A 317 -14.92 31.80 -6.60
C GLY A 317 -16.06 32.58 -5.95
N GLN A 318 -16.02 32.78 -4.65
CA GLN A 318 -16.62 33.95 -4.03
C GLN A 318 -15.54 35.01 -3.88
N SER A 319 -15.67 36.06 -4.69
CA SER A 319 -14.92 37.30 -4.61
C SER A 319 -15.18 38.00 -3.27
N GLY A 320 -14.12 38.49 -2.63
CA GLY A 320 -14.19 39.57 -1.65
C GLY A 320 -14.49 39.16 -0.20
N GLY A 321 -13.45 38.74 0.52
CA GLY A 321 -13.51 38.63 1.98
C GLY A 321 -12.13 38.37 2.57
N LYS A 322 -11.69 39.20 3.53
CA LYS A 322 -10.39 39.09 4.21
C LYS A 322 -10.08 37.64 4.59
N LYS A 323 -8.95 37.11 4.11
CA LYS A 323 -8.45 35.76 4.44
C LYS A 323 -8.24 35.64 5.95
N LYS A 324 -9.21 35.09 6.67
CA LYS A 324 -8.92 34.34 7.90
C LYS A 324 -8.11 33.11 7.49
N ARG A 325 -6.97 32.89 8.14
CA ARG A 325 -6.20 31.65 8.06
C ARG A 325 -7.06 30.53 8.68
N GLY A 326 -7.97 29.96 7.89
CA GLY A 326 -8.68 28.74 8.25
C GLY A 326 -7.76 27.53 8.12
N SER A 327 -7.92 26.55 9.01
CA SER A 327 -7.19 25.29 9.01
C SER A 327 -7.28 24.63 7.64
N ARG A 328 -6.14 24.12 7.15
CA ARG A 328 -6.14 23.31 5.94
C ARG A 328 -6.27 21.88 6.42
N ALA A 329 -7.51 21.49 6.71
CA ALA A 329 -7.84 20.07 6.79
C ALA A 329 -7.16 19.37 5.61
N TYR A 330 -6.46 18.28 5.90
CA TYR A 330 -5.97 17.38 4.89
C TYR A 330 -7.23 16.86 4.19
N ASN A 331 -7.60 17.46 3.06
CA ASN A 331 -8.73 16.97 2.25
C ASN A 331 -8.32 15.60 1.70
N MET A 332 -8.52 14.56 2.50
CA MET A 332 -8.70 13.21 2.00
C MET A 332 -10.04 13.24 1.28
N ASN A 333 -10.03 13.64 0.01
CA ASN A 333 -11.14 13.27 -0.87
C ASN A 333 -11.06 11.75 -0.99
N LEU A 334 -11.77 11.05 -0.11
CA LEU A 334 -11.99 9.61 -0.13
C LEU A 334 -12.96 9.19 -1.25
N ASN A 335 -13.50 10.18 -1.97
CA ASN A 335 -14.32 10.01 -3.17
C ASN A 335 -13.44 10.12 -4.43
N LEU A 336 -12.52 9.19 -4.62
CA LEU A 336 -11.98 8.90 -5.96
C LEU A 336 -12.93 7.97 -6.70
#